data_AF-G3NMV6-F1
#
_entry.id   AF-G3NMV6-F1
#
_cell.length_a   1.000
_cell.length_b   1.000
_cell.length_c   1.000
_cell.angle_alpha   90.00
_cell.angle_beta   90.00
_cell.angle_gamma   90.00
#
_symmetry.space_group_name_H-M   'P 1'
#
loop_
_entity.id
_entity.type
_entity.pdbx_description
1 polymer ?
#
loop_
_entity_poly.entity_id
_entity_poly.type
_entity_poly.pdbx_seq_one_letter_code
_entity_poly.pdbx_strand_id
1 'polypeptide(L)'
;MLLLHLDMTKSVMRALYGKSTSLNLSSRKIKVVPTCISRLTNLKILLLNNNSISSLPAELLALQHSLTKLYLYSNRITAVPPDVIRGLQNLVVLNLNHNQIQRLPPEIKSLSRLRHLSVLDNKLEEVPVELGHLTSLTEINLTSNNLSWLPQQLYQCKELTKLHVARNKLTCLPEGIGALAKLQVLDVAGNKLSVFPVEFHLLALGELYYEGNRFVRCEPMASVRDAQVLTLKELAARFVLREDRYRSSRVHMMLPHYPTLTALLADGNCCALCLDPFLATWVECVRFISLKKDMKMRSSKTIPVRALLCSYKCLNTDGHSYYAVATR
;
A
#
# COMPACT_ATOMS: atom_id res chain seq x y z
N MET A 1 13.26 -32.98 23.74
CA MET A 1 14.01 -31.92 23.02
C MET A 1 15.16 -32.49 22.18
N LEU A 2 15.99 -33.39 22.73
CA LEU A 2 17.12 -34.02 22.03
C LEU A 2 16.73 -34.78 20.73
N LEU A 3 15.68 -35.61 20.75
CA LEU A 3 15.25 -36.39 19.57
C LEU A 3 14.82 -35.52 18.38
N LEU A 4 14.15 -34.39 18.65
CA LEU A 4 13.74 -33.42 17.63
C LEU A 4 14.95 -32.72 17.01
N HIS A 5 15.95 -32.38 17.82
CA HIS A 5 17.19 -31.79 17.33
C HIS A 5 17.94 -32.78 16.43
N LEU A 6 18.04 -34.05 16.82
CA LEU A 6 18.68 -35.10 16.04
C LEU A 6 17.98 -35.34 14.68
N ASP A 7 16.65 -35.39 14.63
CA ASP A 7 15.91 -35.61 13.38
C ASP A 7 15.98 -34.42 12.42
N MET A 8 15.95 -33.21 12.98
CA MET A 8 16.18 -31.98 12.24
C MET A 8 17.59 -31.93 11.64
N THR A 9 18.62 -32.25 12.44
CA THR A 9 20.00 -32.33 11.95
C THR A 9 20.13 -33.40 10.85
N LYS A 10 19.49 -34.58 10.99
CA LYS A 10 19.47 -35.60 9.94
C LYS A 10 18.87 -35.08 8.63
N SER A 11 17.77 -34.33 8.71
CA SER A 11 17.12 -33.75 7.52
C SER A 11 18.00 -32.70 6.83
N VAL A 12 18.68 -31.85 7.60
CA VAL A 12 19.66 -30.89 7.06
C VAL A 12 20.85 -31.62 6.43
N MET A 13 21.38 -32.67 7.07
CA MET A 13 22.50 -33.44 6.52
C MET A 13 22.10 -34.18 5.23
N ARG A 14 20.89 -34.76 5.16
CA ARG A 14 20.38 -35.35 3.91
C ARG A 14 20.29 -34.33 2.79
N ALA A 15 19.77 -33.14 3.07
CA ALA A 15 19.72 -32.05 2.09
C ALA A 15 21.11 -31.60 1.65
N LEU A 16 22.08 -31.58 2.58
CA LEU A 16 23.47 -31.22 2.31
C LEU A 16 24.13 -32.24 1.36
N TYR A 17 24.08 -33.53 1.69
CA TYR A 17 24.64 -34.59 0.85
C TYR A 17 23.92 -34.71 -0.49
N GLY A 18 22.61 -34.50 -0.52
CA GLY A 18 21.81 -34.50 -1.73
C GLY A 18 21.88 -33.22 -2.56
N LYS A 19 22.69 -32.22 -2.16
CA LYS A 19 22.79 -30.90 -2.82
C LYS A 19 21.42 -30.26 -3.10
N SER A 20 20.48 -30.44 -2.18
CA SER A 20 19.09 -30.05 -2.39
C SER A 20 18.94 -28.53 -2.46
N THR A 21 18.13 -28.06 -3.40
CA THR A 21 17.77 -26.63 -3.55
C THR A 21 16.51 -26.27 -2.76
N SER A 22 15.84 -27.25 -2.16
CA SER A 22 14.68 -27.04 -1.30
C SER A 22 14.79 -27.87 -0.03
N LEU A 23 14.39 -27.30 1.10
CA LEU A 23 14.38 -27.95 2.40
C LEU A 23 13.05 -27.67 3.10
N ASN A 24 12.37 -28.74 3.50
CA ASN A 24 11.13 -28.68 4.28
C ASN A 24 11.35 -29.11 5.73
N LEU A 25 11.20 -28.15 6.63
CA LEU A 25 11.25 -28.33 8.09
C LEU A 25 9.91 -27.95 8.74
N SER A 26 8.81 -27.94 7.98
CA SER A 26 7.49 -27.55 8.48
C SER A 26 6.93 -28.59 9.47
N SER A 27 6.10 -28.15 10.42
CA SER A 27 5.36 -29.01 11.36
C SER A 27 6.23 -29.87 12.28
N ARG A 28 7.40 -29.35 12.69
CA ARG A 28 8.39 -30.09 13.51
C ARG A 28 8.55 -29.55 14.92
N LYS A 29 7.66 -28.67 15.38
CA LYS A 29 7.72 -28.01 16.71
C LYS A 29 9.07 -27.31 16.94
N ILE A 30 9.69 -26.80 15.87
CA ILE A 30 10.99 -26.13 15.93
C ILE A 30 10.84 -24.80 16.65
N LYS A 31 11.68 -24.56 17.65
CA LYS A 31 11.80 -23.25 18.32
C LYS A 31 13.01 -22.47 17.80
N VAL A 32 14.11 -23.18 17.53
CA VAL A 32 15.38 -22.62 17.08
C VAL A 32 15.83 -23.41 15.86
N VAL A 33 16.13 -22.70 14.78
CA VAL A 33 16.69 -23.29 13.56
C VAL A 33 18.16 -23.62 13.82
N PRO A 34 18.64 -24.81 13.47
CA PRO A 34 19.98 -25.25 13.86
C PRO A 34 21.03 -24.57 12.99
N THR A 35 22.17 -24.27 13.59
CA THR A 35 23.32 -23.61 12.93
C THR A 35 23.81 -24.34 11.69
N CYS A 36 23.64 -25.67 11.62
CA CYS A 36 24.04 -26.47 10.47
C CYS A 36 23.29 -26.14 9.16
N ILE A 37 22.16 -25.40 9.22
CA ILE A 37 21.48 -24.90 8.03
C ILE A 37 22.38 -23.97 7.21
N SER A 38 23.34 -23.29 7.85
CA SER A 38 24.32 -22.42 7.20
C SER A 38 25.18 -23.11 6.14
N ARG A 39 25.28 -24.45 6.20
CA ARG A 39 26.04 -25.25 5.24
C ARG A 39 25.31 -25.45 3.91
N LEU A 40 24.01 -25.17 3.84
CA LEU A 40 23.19 -25.37 2.65
C LEU A 40 23.26 -24.16 1.70
N THR A 41 24.45 -23.81 1.25
CA THR A 41 24.71 -22.56 0.49
C THR A 41 23.98 -22.48 -0.85
N ASN A 42 23.47 -23.60 -1.40
CA ASN A 42 22.70 -23.65 -2.64
C ASN A 42 21.16 -23.66 -2.44
N LEU A 43 20.69 -23.47 -1.20
CA LEU A 43 19.28 -23.60 -0.86
C LEU A 43 18.46 -22.43 -1.41
N LYS A 44 17.53 -22.72 -2.32
CA LYS A 44 16.64 -21.73 -2.94
C LYS A 44 15.32 -21.58 -2.21
N ILE A 45 14.80 -22.65 -1.60
CA ILE A 45 13.47 -22.69 -0.98
C ILE A 45 13.58 -23.27 0.43
N LEU A 46 13.13 -22.52 1.42
CA LEU A 46 13.08 -22.96 2.81
C LEU A 46 11.65 -22.86 3.35
N LEU A 47 11.12 -24.00 3.81
CA LEU A 47 9.80 -24.12 4.41
C LEU A 47 9.97 -24.38 5.91
N LEU A 48 9.59 -23.40 6.75
CA LEU A 48 9.68 -23.45 8.21
C LEU A 48 8.30 -23.28 8.87
N ASN A 49 7.23 -23.60 8.14
CA ASN A 49 5.86 -23.32 8.53
C ASN A 49 5.38 -24.20 9.68
N ASN A 50 4.33 -23.79 10.39
CA ASN A 50 3.70 -24.58 11.45
C ASN A 50 4.71 -25.01 12.54
N ASN A 51 5.56 -24.09 12.98
CA ASN A 51 6.56 -24.32 14.01
C ASN A 51 6.31 -23.37 15.20
N SER A 52 7.29 -23.19 16.07
CA SER A 52 7.21 -22.33 17.26
C SER A 52 8.37 -21.34 17.29
N ILE A 53 8.81 -20.88 16.12
CA ILE A 53 9.89 -19.91 15.95
C ILE A 53 9.39 -18.53 16.40
N SER A 54 10.15 -17.85 17.26
CA SER A 54 9.77 -16.56 17.84
C SER A 54 10.44 -15.34 17.17
N SER A 55 11.48 -15.55 16.37
CA SER A 55 12.19 -14.51 15.62
C SER A 55 12.77 -15.10 14.34
N LEU A 56 12.99 -14.29 13.30
CA LEU A 56 13.73 -14.75 12.13
C LEU A 56 15.16 -15.15 12.55
N PRO A 57 15.62 -16.38 12.23
CA PRO A 57 16.92 -16.88 12.68
C PRO A 57 18.08 -16.20 11.95
N ALA A 58 19.13 -15.86 12.70
CA ALA A 58 20.35 -15.24 12.15
C ALA A 58 21.07 -16.17 11.16
N GLU A 59 20.90 -17.48 11.30
CA GLU A 59 21.43 -18.51 10.41
C GLU A 59 20.98 -18.35 8.95
N LEU A 60 19.87 -17.64 8.70
CA LEU A 60 19.42 -17.32 7.34
C LEU A 60 20.40 -16.43 6.58
N LEU A 61 21.25 -15.66 7.27
CA LEU A 61 22.28 -14.83 6.64
C LEU A 61 23.26 -15.66 5.81
N ALA A 62 23.55 -16.90 6.23
CA ALA A 62 24.42 -17.79 5.46
C ALA A 62 23.80 -18.22 4.12
N LEU A 63 22.48 -18.04 3.94
CA LEU A 63 21.73 -18.39 2.74
C LEU A 63 21.47 -17.18 1.83
N GLN A 64 22.02 -16.00 2.15
CA GLN A 64 21.77 -14.74 1.45
C GLN A 64 21.99 -14.78 -0.07
N HIS A 65 22.93 -15.61 -0.53
CA HIS A 65 23.30 -15.69 -1.95
C HIS A 65 22.38 -16.60 -2.77
N SER A 66 21.59 -17.47 -2.14
CA SER A 66 20.81 -18.50 -2.83
C SER A 66 19.33 -18.50 -2.50
N LEU A 67 18.93 -18.05 -1.31
CA LEU A 67 17.55 -18.15 -0.86
C LEU A 67 16.64 -17.21 -1.65
N THR A 68 15.61 -17.79 -2.29
CA THR A 68 14.63 -17.07 -3.12
C THR A 68 13.21 -17.15 -2.57
N LYS A 69 12.87 -18.21 -1.82
CA LYS A 69 11.55 -18.37 -1.23
C LYS A 69 11.66 -18.79 0.22
N LEU A 70 11.08 -17.99 1.11
CA LEU A 70 11.06 -18.24 2.54
C LEU A 70 9.61 -18.26 3.02
N TYR A 71 9.21 -19.39 3.59
CA TYR A 71 7.89 -19.57 4.18
C TYR A 71 8.02 -19.85 5.67
N LEU A 72 7.39 -18.99 6.46
CA LEU A 72 7.42 -18.96 7.92
C LEU A 72 6.00 -18.84 8.50
N TYR A 73 4.97 -19.21 7.73
CA TYR A 73 3.59 -19.04 8.21
C TYR A 73 3.27 -19.93 9.41
N SER A 74 2.34 -19.49 10.25
CA SER A 74 1.92 -20.20 11.46
C SER A 74 3.09 -20.51 12.39
N ASN A 75 3.77 -19.45 12.83
CA ASN A 75 4.83 -19.48 13.85
C ASN A 75 4.46 -18.51 15.00
N ARG A 76 5.44 -18.13 15.82
CA ARG A 76 5.26 -17.17 16.93
C ARG A 76 6.15 -15.95 16.75
N ILE A 77 6.48 -15.60 15.50
CA ILE A 77 7.45 -14.55 15.19
C ILE A 77 6.92 -13.21 15.66
N THR A 78 7.66 -12.56 16.55
CA THR A 78 7.39 -11.19 17.01
C THR A 78 8.38 -10.19 16.44
N ALA A 79 9.60 -10.65 16.12
CA ALA A 79 10.70 -9.82 15.62
C ALA A 79 11.16 -10.25 14.23
N VAL A 80 11.39 -9.25 13.37
CA VAL A 80 11.98 -9.37 12.05
C VAL A 80 13.29 -8.57 12.08
N PRO A 81 14.44 -9.18 12.41
CA PRO A 81 15.68 -8.45 12.62
C PRO A 81 16.16 -7.73 11.34
N PRO A 82 16.55 -6.44 11.43
CA PRO A 82 17.05 -5.65 10.31
C PRO A 82 18.15 -6.33 9.49
N ASP A 83 19.17 -6.86 10.15
CA ASP A 83 20.34 -7.44 9.47
C ASP A 83 19.98 -8.67 8.64
N VAL A 84 19.08 -9.53 9.15
CA VAL A 84 18.61 -10.72 8.43
C VAL A 84 17.88 -10.31 7.16
N ILE A 85 16.97 -9.33 7.24
CA ILE A 85 16.26 -8.83 6.07
C ILE A 85 17.20 -8.16 5.06
N ARG A 86 18.16 -7.37 5.55
CA ARG A 86 19.17 -6.71 4.70
C ARG A 86 19.99 -7.70 3.87
N GLY A 87 20.30 -8.86 4.43
CA GLY A 87 21.06 -9.91 3.75
C GLY A 87 20.27 -10.65 2.67
N LEU A 88 18.96 -10.87 2.85
CA LEU A 88 18.15 -11.75 2.00
C LEU A 88 17.67 -11.13 0.67
N GLN A 89 18.54 -10.37 -0.01
CA GLN A 89 18.23 -9.56 -1.20
C GLN A 89 17.72 -10.37 -2.40
N ASN A 90 17.99 -11.68 -2.43
CA ASN A 90 17.55 -12.60 -3.48
C ASN A 90 16.13 -13.13 -3.30
N LEU A 91 15.45 -12.79 -2.20
CA LEU A 91 14.07 -13.23 -1.97
C LEU A 91 13.12 -12.68 -3.03
N VAL A 92 12.32 -13.61 -3.56
CA VAL A 92 11.20 -13.38 -4.48
C VAL A 92 9.87 -13.58 -3.76
N VAL A 93 9.84 -14.47 -2.75
CA VAL A 93 8.66 -14.77 -1.93
C VAL A 93 9.04 -14.74 -0.45
N LEU A 94 8.30 -13.95 0.33
CA LEU A 94 8.37 -13.93 1.78
C LEU A 94 6.95 -14.08 2.35
N ASN A 95 6.70 -15.20 3.02
CA ASN A 95 5.42 -15.48 3.67
C ASN A 95 5.60 -15.58 5.20
N LEU A 96 5.01 -14.63 5.91
CA LEU A 96 5.04 -14.43 7.36
C LEU A 96 3.64 -14.54 7.98
N ASN A 97 2.68 -15.17 7.29
CA ASN A 97 1.28 -15.20 7.74
C ASN A 97 1.11 -15.87 9.12
N HIS A 98 0.06 -15.52 9.85
CA HIS A 98 -0.29 -16.14 11.13
C HIS A 98 0.91 -16.12 12.11
N ASN A 99 1.43 -14.93 12.38
CA ASN A 99 2.50 -14.66 13.34
C ASN A 99 2.06 -13.54 14.29
N GLN A 100 3.00 -12.95 15.03
CA GLN A 100 2.73 -11.90 16.02
C GLN A 100 3.57 -10.65 15.74
N ILE A 101 3.88 -10.39 14.47
CA ILE A 101 4.75 -9.30 14.03
C ILE A 101 3.99 -7.98 14.20
N GLN A 102 4.60 -7.03 14.92
CA GLN A 102 4.04 -5.69 15.12
C GLN A 102 4.55 -4.65 14.13
N ARG A 103 5.79 -4.81 13.64
CA ARG A 103 6.42 -3.90 12.67
C ARG A 103 7.33 -4.66 11.72
N LEU A 104 7.46 -4.14 10.51
CA LEU A 104 8.50 -4.54 9.56
C LEU A 104 9.64 -3.52 9.61
N PRO A 105 10.91 -3.96 9.55
CA PRO A 105 12.05 -3.04 9.58
C PRO A 105 12.15 -2.24 8.26
N PRO A 106 12.66 -0.99 8.28
CA PRO A 106 12.97 -0.20 7.08
C PRO A 106 13.86 -0.93 6.06
N GLU A 107 14.71 -1.84 6.53
CA GLU A 107 15.57 -2.73 5.72
C GLU A 107 14.79 -3.59 4.73
N ILE A 108 13.46 -3.69 4.84
CA ILE A 108 12.63 -4.37 3.85
C ILE A 108 12.89 -3.87 2.41
N LYS A 109 13.30 -2.61 2.23
CA LYS A 109 13.71 -2.06 0.91
C LYS A 109 14.87 -2.82 0.26
N SER A 110 15.69 -3.54 1.03
CA SER A 110 16.80 -4.33 0.51
C SER A 110 16.34 -5.55 -0.29
N LEU A 111 15.09 -5.98 -0.13
CA LEU A 111 14.50 -7.12 -0.85
C LEU A 111 14.07 -6.73 -2.28
N SER A 112 14.97 -6.14 -3.08
CA SER A 112 14.67 -5.53 -4.39
C SER A 112 14.07 -6.48 -5.44
N ARG A 113 14.25 -7.80 -5.25
CA ARG A 113 13.70 -8.86 -6.11
C ARG A 113 12.36 -9.42 -5.62
N LEU A 114 11.85 -8.93 -4.48
CA LEU A 114 10.63 -9.45 -3.88
C LEU A 114 9.42 -9.18 -4.77
N ARG A 115 8.67 -10.23 -5.07
CA ARG A 115 7.45 -10.18 -5.87
C ARG A 115 6.20 -10.42 -5.02
N HIS A 116 6.32 -11.27 -4.00
CA HIS A 116 5.20 -11.66 -3.14
C HIS A 116 5.58 -11.46 -1.68
N LEU A 117 4.88 -10.54 -1.01
CA LEU A 117 4.97 -10.32 0.42
C LEU A 117 3.62 -10.62 1.06
N SER A 118 3.59 -11.54 2.01
CA SER A 118 2.38 -11.85 2.77
C SER A 118 2.68 -11.80 4.27
N VAL A 119 1.96 -10.95 4.99
CA VAL A 119 2.01 -10.77 6.46
C VAL A 119 0.58 -10.79 7.01
N LEU A 120 -0.25 -11.66 6.43
CA LEU A 120 -1.65 -11.84 6.81
C LEU A 120 -1.76 -12.34 8.25
N ASP A 121 -2.78 -11.89 8.98
CA ASP A 121 -3.08 -12.31 10.36
C ASP A 121 -1.85 -12.15 11.28
N ASN A 122 -1.50 -10.89 11.49
CA ASN A 122 -0.40 -10.45 12.34
C ASN A 122 -0.88 -9.26 13.20
N LYS A 123 0.04 -8.53 13.82
CA LYS A 123 -0.25 -7.38 14.69
C LYS A 123 0.30 -6.07 14.12
N LEU A 124 0.51 -5.97 12.80
CA LEU A 124 1.14 -4.79 12.19
C LEU A 124 0.33 -3.53 12.46
N GLU A 125 0.97 -2.52 13.03
CA GLU A 125 0.36 -1.21 13.31
C GLU A 125 0.62 -0.20 12.19
N GLU A 126 1.75 -0.37 11.50
CA GLU A 126 2.18 0.48 10.40
C GLU A 126 2.86 -0.33 9.29
N VAL A 127 2.89 0.26 8.10
CA VAL A 127 3.70 -0.21 6.96
C VAL A 127 4.83 0.79 6.78
N PRO A 128 6.11 0.38 6.79
CA PRO A 128 7.23 1.30 6.58
C PRO A 128 7.16 1.92 5.17
N VAL A 129 7.48 3.22 5.06
CA VAL A 129 7.50 3.94 3.77
C VAL A 129 8.45 3.29 2.77
N GLU A 130 9.51 2.65 3.28
CA GLU A 130 10.51 1.89 2.54
C GLU A 130 9.93 0.71 1.74
N LEU A 131 8.74 0.21 2.09
CA LEU A 131 8.08 -0.82 1.30
C LEU A 131 7.78 -0.34 -0.13
N GLY A 132 7.56 0.97 -0.31
CA GLY A 132 7.37 1.60 -1.62
C GLY A 132 8.55 1.46 -2.57
N HIS A 133 9.77 1.26 -2.04
CA HIS A 133 10.96 1.07 -2.87
C HIS A 133 11.04 -0.32 -3.53
N LEU A 134 10.17 -1.25 -3.14
CA LEU A 134 10.13 -2.60 -3.73
C LEU A 134 9.34 -2.59 -5.04
N THR A 135 9.93 -2.02 -6.08
CA THR A 135 9.29 -1.83 -7.39
C THR A 135 8.96 -3.12 -8.13
N SER A 136 9.55 -4.25 -7.74
CA SER A 136 9.26 -5.59 -8.28
C SER A 136 8.02 -6.26 -7.66
N LEU A 137 7.42 -5.70 -6.61
CA LEU A 137 6.28 -6.31 -5.93
C LEU A 137 5.06 -6.43 -6.85
N THR A 138 4.53 -7.64 -6.96
CA THR A 138 3.32 -7.95 -7.72
C THR A 138 2.13 -8.26 -6.82
N GLU A 139 2.37 -8.73 -5.60
CA GLU A 139 1.33 -9.07 -4.63
C GLU A 139 1.76 -8.71 -3.20
N ILE A 140 0.89 -7.96 -2.52
CA ILE A 140 1.00 -7.63 -1.10
C ILE A 140 -0.25 -8.08 -0.37
N ASN A 141 -0.09 -8.86 0.70
CA ASN A 141 -1.19 -9.23 1.59
C ASN A 141 -0.89 -8.85 3.03
N LEU A 142 -1.64 -7.88 3.54
CA LEU A 142 -1.61 -7.31 4.89
C LEU A 142 -2.97 -7.49 5.60
N THR A 143 -3.79 -8.41 5.13
CA THR A 143 -5.12 -8.69 5.69
C THR A 143 -5.05 -9.07 7.16
N SER A 144 -6.03 -8.65 7.95
CA SER A 144 -6.12 -8.95 9.39
C SER A 144 -4.89 -8.45 10.17
N ASN A 145 -4.72 -7.13 10.22
CA ASN A 145 -3.70 -6.45 11.01
C ASN A 145 -4.33 -5.25 11.75
N ASN A 146 -3.52 -4.37 12.34
CA ASN A 146 -3.93 -3.19 13.09
C ASN A 146 -3.67 -1.87 12.34
N LEU A 147 -3.52 -1.91 11.01
CA LEU A 147 -3.11 -0.75 10.21
C LEU A 147 -4.17 0.35 10.25
N SER A 148 -3.76 1.58 10.56
CA SER A 148 -4.64 2.76 10.56
C SER A 148 -4.51 3.62 9.30
N TRP A 149 -3.38 3.53 8.60
CA TRP A 149 -3.10 4.21 7.34
C TRP A 149 -2.15 3.35 6.47
N LEU A 150 -2.04 3.67 5.18
CA LEU A 150 -1.03 3.14 4.28
C LEU A 150 -0.10 4.27 3.84
N PRO A 151 1.20 4.04 3.64
CA PRO A 151 2.09 5.07 3.11
C PRO A 151 1.81 5.33 1.63
N GLN A 152 1.79 6.60 1.24
CA GLN A 152 1.63 7.00 -0.17
C GLN A 152 2.74 6.40 -1.06
N GLN A 153 3.93 6.21 -0.50
CA GLN A 153 5.06 5.55 -1.15
C GLN A 153 4.73 4.14 -1.63
N LEU A 154 3.74 3.45 -1.05
CA LEU A 154 3.29 2.15 -1.52
C LEU A 154 2.90 2.16 -3.01
N TYR A 155 2.43 3.32 -3.51
CA TYR A 155 2.04 3.50 -4.91
C TYR A 155 3.23 3.64 -5.87
N GLN A 156 4.46 3.58 -5.38
CA GLN A 156 5.68 3.45 -6.18
C GLN A 156 5.89 2.00 -6.67
N CYS A 157 5.23 1.00 -6.07
CA CYS A 157 5.24 -0.38 -6.53
C CYS A 157 4.43 -0.55 -7.84
N LYS A 158 4.96 -0.06 -8.97
CA LYS A 158 4.24 -0.01 -10.27
C LYS A 158 3.85 -1.37 -10.84
N GLU A 159 4.52 -2.44 -10.42
CA GLU A 159 4.21 -3.82 -10.83
C GLU A 159 3.10 -4.46 -9.99
N LEU A 160 2.54 -3.76 -9.00
CA LEU A 160 1.56 -4.33 -8.09
C LEU A 160 0.25 -4.66 -8.81
N THR A 161 -0.13 -5.94 -8.76
CA THR A 161 -1.36 -6.47 -9.36
C THR A 161 -2.43 -6.79 -8.32
N LYS A 162 -2.02 -7.08 -7.09
CA LYS A 162 -2.92 -7.41 -5.99
C LYS A 162 -2.50 -6.74 -4.69
N LEU A 163 -3.45 -6.06 -4.07
CA LEU A 163 -3.29 -5.43 -2.77
C LEU A 163 -4.43 -5.87 -1.85
N HIS A 164 -4.09 -6.64 -0.82
CA HIS A 164 -5.04 -7.08 0.20
C HIS A 164 -4.72 -6.39 1.53
N VAL A 165 -5.63 -5.54 1.99
CA VAL A 165 -5.54 -4.79 3.26
C VAL A 165 -6.85 -4.90 4.06
N ALA A 166 -7.62 -5.96 3.81
CA ALA A 166 -8.88 -6.20 4.48
C ALA A 166 -8.71 -6.39 6.00
N ARG A 167 -9.78 -6.16 6.76
CA ARG A 167 -9.83 -6.37 8.21
C ARG A 167 -8.71 -5.61 8.95
N ASN A 168 -8.59 -4.32 8.65
CA ASN A 168 -7.69 -3.39 9.31
C ASN A 168 -8.51 -2.23 9.92
N LYS A 169 -7.84 -1.13 10.28
CA LYS A 169 -8.46 0.07 10.88
C LYS A 169 -8.34 1.29 9.95
N LEU A 170 -8.15 1.09 8.65
CA LEU A 170 -7.92 2.15 7.68
C LEU A 170 -9.12 3.10 7.61
N THR A 171 -8.88 4.40 7.77
CA THR A 171 -9.91 5.45 7.66
C THR A 171 -9.95 6.09 6.28
N CYS A 172 -8.82 6.09 5.56
CA CYS A 172 -8.71 6.52 4.18
C CYS A 172 -7.67 5.67 3.42
N LEU A 173 -7.72 5.75 2.09
CA LEU A 173 -6.59 5.39 1.24
C LEU A 173 -5.90 6.70 0.82
N PRO A 174 -4.56 6.80 0.87
CA PRO A 174 -3.86 8.00 0.38
C PRO A 174 -4.15 8.29 -1.08
N GLU A 175 -4.05 9.56 -1.47
CA GLU A 175 -4.07 10.00 -2.88
C GLU A 175 -2.87 9.44 -3.65
N GLY A 176 -3.01 9.25 -4.96
CA GLY A 176 -1.99 8.66 -5.82
C GLY A 176 -2.15 7.16 -6.07
N ILE A 177 -3.21 6.52 -5.55
CA ILE A 177 -3.48 5.09 -5.82
C ILE A 177 -3.66 4.82 -7.31
N GLY A 178 -4.17 5.79 -8.07
CA GLY A 178 -4.31 5.71 -9.53
C GLY A 178 -2.99 5.47 -10.27
N ALA A 179 -1.86 5.69 -9.61
CA ALA A 179 -0.54 5.43 -10.17
C ALA A 179 -0.17 3.93 -10.19
N LEU A 180 -0.99 3.05 -9.60
CA LEU A 180 -0.90 1.59 -9.68
C LEU A 180 -1.67 1.05 -10.91
N ALA A 181 -1.23 1.42 -12.10
CA ALA A 181 -1.93 1.10 -13.36
C ALA A 181 -2.13 -0.41 -13.63
N LYS A 182 -1.31 -1.27 -13.01
CA LYS A 182 -1.40 -2.74 -13.13
C LYS A 182 -2.28 -3.39 -12.07
N LEU A 183 -2.82 -2.63 -11.11
CA LEU A 183 -3.63 -3.19 -10.02
C LEU A 183 -4.92 -3.79 -10.59
N GLN A 184 -5.14 -5.06 -10.29
CA GLN A 184 -6.31 -5.84 -10.74
C GLN A 184 -7.21 -6.23 -9.58
N VAL A 185 -6.63 -6.51 -8.41
CA VAL A 185 -7.36 -6.90 -7.21
C VAL A 185 -7.06 -5.93 -6.08
N LEU A 186 -8.10 -5.29 -5.56
CA LEU A 186 -8.02 -4.48 -4.36
C LEU A 186 -9.02 -4.98 -3.33
N ASP A 187 -8.52 -5.44 -2.18
CA ASP A 187 -9.35 -5.83 -1.05
C ASP A 187 -9.12 -4.90 0.14
N VAL A 188 -10.11 -4.07 0.40
CA VAL A 188 -10.17 -3.11 1.51
C VAL A 188 -11.35 -3.42 2.44
N ALA A 189 -11.96 -4.60 2.34
CA ALA A 189 -13.15 -4.96 3.11
C ALA A 189 -12.88 -4.96 4.62
N GLY A 190 -13.88 -4.62 5.43
CA GLY A 190 -13.76 -4.60 6.89
C GLY A 190 -12.79 -3.55 7.43
N ASN A 191 -12.77 -2.36 6.84
CA ASN A 191 -12.04 -1.18 7.31
C ASN A 191 -13.02 -0.09 7.78
N LYS A 192 -12.55 1.15 7.93
CA LYS A 192 -13.36 2.32 8.34
C LYS A 192 -13.38 3.39 7.25
N LEU A 193 -13.20 3.02 5.98
CA LEU A 193 -13.18 3.95 4.86
C LEU A 193 -14.54 4.64 4.69
N SER A 194 -14.52 5.96 4.49
CA SER A 194 -15.71 6.78 4.20
C SER A 194 -15.83 7.17 2.73
N VAL A 195 -14.69 7.30 2.04
CA VAL A 195 -14.58 7.78 0.66
C VAL A 195 -13.32 7.20 0.00
N PHE A 196 -13.35 7.02 -1.32
CA PHE A 196 -12.18 6.68 -2.13
C PHE A 196 -11.43 7.94 -2.63
N PRO A 197 -10.10 7.89 -2.82
CA PRO A 197 -9.28 9.02 -3.30
C PRO A 197 -9.68 9.47 -4.71
N VAL A 198 -9.30 10.69 -5.09
CA VAL A 198 -9.78 11.37 -6.31
C VAL A 198 -9.50 10.54 -7.56
N GLU A 199 -8.32 9.94 -7.67
CA GLU A 199 -7.92 9.15 -8.85
C GLU A 199 -8.43 7.71 -8.85
N PHE A 200 -9.26 7.30 -7.89
CA PHE A 200 -9.68 5.90 -7.77
C PHE A 200 -10.37 5.37 -9.02
N HIS A 201 -11.14 6.24 -9.69
CA HIS A 201 -11.84 5.95 -10.93
C HIS A 201 -10.93 5.65 -12.12
N LEU A 202 -9.63 5.98 -12.04
CA LEU A 202 -8.65 5.70 -13.09
C LEU A 202 -8.13 4.25 -13.06
N LEU A 203 -8.41 3.51 -11.98
CA LEU A 203 -7.97 2.12 -11.85
C LEU A 203 -8.79 1.18 -12.74
N ALA A 204 -8.10 0.26 -13.41
CA ALA A 204 -8.71 -0.81 -14.19
C ALA A 204 -8.80 -2.12 -13.37
N LEU A 205 -9.59 -2.09 -12.28
CA LEU A 205 -9.74 -3.24 -11.38
C LEU A 205 -10.60 -4.34 -12.01
N GLY A 206 -10.15 -5.59 -11.88
CA GLY A 206 -10.98 -6.77 -12.12
C GLY A 206 -11.85 -7.12 -10.91
N GLU A 207 -11.29 -6.96 -9.70
CA GLU A 207 -11.94 -7.31 -8.43
C GLU A 207 -11.74 -6.21 -7.39
N LEU A 208 -12.84 -5.81 -6.75
CA LEU A 208 -12.87 -4.83 -5.66
C LEU A 208 -13.74 -5.37 -4.52
N TYR A 209 -13.12 -5.59 -3.37
CA TYR A 209 -13.79 -5.98 -2.13
C TYR A 209 -13.73 -4.81 -1.16
N TYR A 210 -14.90 -4.25 -0.82
CA TYR A 210 -14.98 -3.03 -0.02
C TYR A 210 -16.09 -3.07 1.04
N GLU A 211 -16.74 -4.22 1.20
CA GLU A 211 -17.82 -4.42 2.16
C GLU A 211 -17.35 -4.20 3.60
N GLY A 212 -18.27 -3.83 4.50
CA GLY A 212 -17.93 -3.60 5.91
C GLY A 212 -17.13 -2.32 6.19
N ASN A 213 -17.13 -1.36 5.27
CA ASN A 213 -16.64 0.02 5.45
C ASN A 213 -17.77 0.99 5.84
N ARG A 214 -17.43 2.27 6.08
CA ARG A 214 -18.35 3.34 6.50
C ARG A 214 -18.60 4.36 5.38
N PHE A 215 -18.76 3.88 4.15
CA PHE A 215 -18.93 4.75 2.98
C PHE A 215 -20.13 5.68 3.14
N VAL A 216 -19.92 6.96 2.80
CA VAL A 216 -20.94 8.00 2.87
C VAL A 216 -22.15 7.57 2.03
N ARG A 217 -23.33 7.61 2.64
CA ARG A 217 -24.63 7.45 1.98
C ARG A 217 -25.20 8.85 1.80
N CYS A 218 -25.41 9.25 0.54
CA CYS A 218 -25.63 10.63 0.17
C CYS A 218 -26.95 11.19 0.76
N GLU A 219 -26.85 12.30 1.51
CA GLU A 219 -27.93 13.28 1.68
C GLU A 219 -27.41 14.59 1.07
N PRO A 220 -28.01 15.14 0.00
CA PRO A 220 -27.56 16.39 -0.61
C PRO A 220 -27.65 17.53 0.41
N MET A 221 -26.54 18.25 0.60
CA MET A 221 -26.54 19.50 1.37
C MET A 221 -26.15 20.65 0.46
N ALA A 222 -27.02 21.64 0.36
CA ALA A 222 -26.68 22.93 -0.23
C ALA A 222 -25.78 23.71 0.74
N SER A 223 -24.79 24.44 0.22
CA SER A 223 -24.04 25.38 1.06
C SER A 223 -24.93 26.56 1.44
N VAL A 224 -24.93 26.93 2.71
CA VAL A 224 -25.62 28.14 3.23
C VAL A 224 -24.87 29.43 2.84
N ARG A 225 -23.66 29.33 2.28
CA ARG A 225 -22.79 30.49 1.97
C ARG A 225 -22.68 30.72 0.47
N ASP A 226 -23.02 31.94 0.04
CA ASP A 226 -22.90 32.39 -1.36
C ASP A 226 -21.60 33.14 -1.68
N ALA A 227 -20.97 33.78 -0.69
CA ALA A 227 -19.80 34.65 -0.90
C ALA A 227 -18.49 34.04 -0.36
N GLN A 228 -17.50 33.89 -1.24
CA GLN A 228 -16.17 33.38 -0.92
C GLN A 228 -15.18 34.54 -0.79
N VAL A 229 -14.47 34.63 0.35
CA VAL A 229 -13.32 35.55 0.51
C VAL A 229 -12.03 34.75 0.31
N LEU A 230 -11.38 34.94 -0.84
CA LEU A 230 -10.09 34.31 -1.13
C LEU A 230 -8.95 35.10 -0.51
N THR A 231 -7.95 34.41 0.04
CA THR A 231 -6.71 35.07 0.47
C THR A 231 -5.94 35.58 -0.75
N LEU A 232 -5.12 36.62 -0.58
CA LEU A 232 -4.22 37.08 -1.64
C LEU A 232 -3.30 35.95 -2.13
N LYS A 233 -2.87 35.06 -1.22
CA LYS A 233 -2.09 33.86 -1.53
C LYS A 233 -2.82 32.95 -2.53
N GLU A 234 -4.09 32.65 -2.26
CA GLU A 234 -4.92 31.80 -3.13
C GLU A 234 -5.19 32.49 -4.48
N LEU A 235 -5.50 33.79 -4.49
CA LEU A 235 -5.68 34.55 -5.73
C LEU A 235 -4.43 34.55 -6.61
N ALA A 236 -3.27 34.84 -6.01
CA ALA A 236 -2.00 34.82 -6.71
C ALA A 236 -1.65 33.43 -7.24
N ALA A 237 -1.84 32.38 -6.44
CA ALA A 237 -1.57 31.02 -6.86
C ALA A 237 -2.47 30.57 -8.02
N ARG A 238 -3.77 30.90 -7.99
CA ARG A 238 -4.68 30.63 -9.10
C ARG A 238 -4.25 31.30 -10.39
N PHE A 239 -3.79 32.54 -10.31
CA PHE A 239 -3.24 33.26 -11.46
C PHE A 239 -2.01 32.53 -12.02
N VAL A 240 -1.03 32.24 -11.16
CA VAL A 240 0.21 31.55 -11.58
C VAL A 240 -0.07 30.17 -12.16
N LEU A 241 -0.94 29.37 -11.54
CA LEU A 241 -1.33 28.05 -12.03
C LEU A 241 -2.08 28.10 -13.36
N ARG A 242 -2.86 29.14 -13.62
CA ARG A 242 -3.53 29.33 -14.93
C ARG A 242 -2.51 29.67 -16.02
N GLU A 243 -1.57 30.55 -15.73
CA GLU A 243 -0.48 30.90 -16.66
C GLU A 243 0.46 29.72 -16.92
N ASP A 244 0.73 28.89 -15.90
CA ASP A 244 1.61 27.72 -16.00
C ASP A 244 1.02 26.60 -16.88
N ARG A 245 -0.31 26.51 -17.03
CA ARG A 245 -0.95 25.56 -17.97
C ARG A 245 -0.44 25.71 -19.39
N TYR A 246 -0.17 26.94 -19.78
CA TYR A 246 0.47 27.24 -21.04
C TYR A 246 1.98 27.12 -20.80
N ARG A 247 2.55 25.93 -21.07
CA ARG A 247 3.98 25.63 -20.90
C ARG A 247 4.93 26.56 -21.68
N SER A 248 4.39 27.48 -22.48
CA SER A 248 5.10 28.53 -23.20
C SER A 248 5.04 29.91 -22.52
N SER A 249 4.35 30.05 -21.38
CA SER A 249 4.21 31.33 -20.69
C SER A 249 5.54 31.77 -20.06
N ARG A 250 5.72 33.09 -19.92
CA ARG A 250 6.88 33.64 -19.19
C ARG A 250 6.91 33.16 -17.74
N VAL A 251 5.74 32.97 -17.14
CA VAL A 251 5.58 32.42 -15.80
C VAL A 251 6.14 30.99 -15.73
N HIS A 252 5.75 30.10 -16.65
CA HIS A 252 6.27 28.73 -16.71
C HIS A 252 7.80 28.70 -16.81
N MET A 253 8.37 29.50 -17.73
CA MET A 253 9.82 29.58 -17.91
C MET A 253 10.55 30.11 -16.67
N MET A 254 9.90 30.94 -15.85
CA MET A 254 10.50 31.48 -14.63
C MET A 254 10.36 30.57 -13.41
N LEU A 255 9.33 29.72 -13.34
CA LEU A 255 9.06 28.88 -12.16
C LEU A 255 10.26 28.05 -11.68
N PRO A 256 11.07 27.41 -12.54
CA PRO A 256 12.26 26.68 -12.11
C PRO A 256 13.27 27.51 -11.29
N HIS A 257 13.27 28.83 -11.44
CA HIS A 257 14.12 29.74 -10.67
C HIS A 257 13.57 30.08 -9.28
N TYR A 258 12.34 29.66 -8.96
CA TYR A 258 11.68 29.91 -7.68
C TYR A 258 11.23 28.59 -7.04
N PRO A 259 12.15 27.85 -6.40
CA PRO A 259 11.86 26.52 -5.87
C PRO A 259 10.78 26.51 -4.79
N THR A 260 10.74 27.54 -3.92
CA THR A 260 9.70 27.66 -2.88
C THR A 260 8.31 27.85 -3.48
N LEU A 261 8.19 28.65 -4.55
CA LEU A 261 6.94 28.84 -5.26
C LEU A 261 6.54 27.56 -5.99
N THR A 262 7.47 26.92 -6.68
CA THR A 262 7.23 25.64 -7.37
C THR A 262 6.76 24.56 -6.41
N ALA A 263 7.39 24.45 -5.23
CA ALA A 263 6.96 23.51 -4.19
C ALA A 263 5.55 23.83 -3.68
N LEU A 264 5.23 25.11 -3.47
CA LEU A 264 3.90 25.55 -3.02
C LEU A 264 2.81 25.25 -4.07
N LEU A 265 3.12 25.40 -5.35
CA LEU A 265 2.20 25.15 -6.46
C LEU A 265 2.05 23.67 -6.79
N ALA A 266 3.00 22.82 -6.39
CA ALA A 266 2.95 21.39 -6.61
C ALA A 266 1.73 20.72 -5.93
N ASP A 267 1.22 21.33 -4.85
CA ASP A 267 0.01 20.89 -4.15
C ASP A 267 -1.29 21.44 -4.78
N GLY A 268 -1.18 22.17 -5.90
CA GLY A 268 -2.32 22.73 -6.60
C GLY A 268 -3.22 21.67 -7.23
N ASN A 269 -4.54 21.88 -7.12
CA ASN A 269 -5.58 21.00 -7.64
C ASN A 269 -6.40 21.68 -8.72
N CYS A 270 -7.18 20.91 -9.49
CA CYS A 270 -8.13 21.44 -10.47
C CYS A 270 -9.58 21.15 -10.05
N CYS A 271 -10.46 22.12 -10.27
CA CYS A 271 -11.88 21.98 -10.00
C CYS A 271 -12.51 20.92 -10.89
N ALA A 272 -13.19 19.94 -10.30
CA ALA A 272 -13.88 18.88 -11.04
C ALA A 272 -15.07 19.39 -11.89
N LEU A 273 -15.51 20.64 -11.67
CA LEU A 273 -16.59 21.28 -12.44
C LEU A 273 -16.07 22.26 -13.48
N CYS A 274 -15.44 23.37 -13.06
CA CYS A 274 -14.99 24.43 -13.98
C CYS A 274 -13.57 24.23 -14.51
N LEU A 275 -12.87 23.18 -14.07
CA LEU A 275 -11.49 22.88 -14.41
C LEU A 275 -10.48 23.97 -14.01
N ASP A 276 -10.84 25.00 -13.25
CA ASP A 276 -9.90 26.01 -12.77
C ASP A 276 -8.95 25.47 -11.70
N PRO A 277 -7.69 25.94 -11.65
CA PRO A 277 -6.75 25.52 -10.62
C PRO A 277 -7.04 26.24 -9.29
N PHE A 278 -6.61 25.65 -8.18
CA PHE A 278 -6.71 26.20 -6.83
C PHE A 278 -5.74 25.50 -5.87
N LEU A 279 -5.37 26.13 -4.74
CA LEU A 279 -4.52 25.47 -3.74
C LEU A 279 -5.35 24.81 -2.64
N ALA A 280 -6.27 25.56 -2.02
CA ALA A 280 -7.03 25.05 -0.87
C ALA A 280 -8.38 24.44 -1.29
N THR A 281 -8.63 23.19 -0.88
CA THR A 281 -9.96 22.56 -1.00
C THR A 281 -10.92 23.15 0.03
N TRP A 282 -12.09 23.60 -0.43
CA TRP A 282 -13.03 24.35 0.42
C TRP A 282 -14.01 23.45 1.18
N VAL A 283 -14.51 22.41 0.52
CA VAL A 283 -15.47 21.46 1.08
C VAL A 283 -15.09 20.07 0.57
N GLU A 284 -15.08 19.07 1.45
CA GLU A 284 -14.92 17.68 1.00
C GLU A 284 -16.18 17.29 0.21
N CYS A 285 -16.01 17.13 -1.10
CA CYS A 285 -17.09 16.75 -2.00
C CYS A 285 -16.89 15.30 -2.44
N VAL A 286 -17.99 14.63 -2.77
CA VAL A 286 -17.97 13.30 -3.36
C VAL A 286 -18.78 13.28 -4.64
N ARG A 287 -18.32 12.46 -5.57
CA ARG A 287 -19.08 12.02 -6.73
C ARG A 287 -19.32 10.53 -6.60
N PHE A 288 -20.55 10.10 -6.86
CA PHE A 288 -20.86 8.68 -6.93
C PHE A 288 -20.57 8.19 -8.35
N ILE A 289 -19.65 7.24 -8.46
CA ILE A 289 -19.33 6.60 -9.73
C ILE A 289 -19.89 5.18 -9.76
N SER A 290 -20.29 4.72 -10.93
CA SER A 290 -20.71 3.36 -11.19
C SER A 290 -19.50 2.48 -11.50
N LEU A 291 -19.31 1.42 -10.71
CA LEU A 291 -18.25 0.44 -10.98
C LEU A 291 -18.38 -0.16 -12.39
N LYS A 292 -19.61 -0.38 -12.88
CA LYS A 292 -19.87 -0.90 -14.22
C LYS A 292 -19.62 0.11 -15.33
N LYS A 293 -20.20 1.30 -15.24
CA LYS A 293 -20.13 2.29 -16.34
C LYS A 293 -18.78 3.00 -16.37
N ASP A 294 -18.27 3.43 -15.23
CA ASP A 294 -17.10 4.30 -15.14
C ASP A 294 -15.80 3.49 -15.05
N MET A 295 -15.81 2.35 -14.35
CA MET A 295 -14.62 1.51 -14.14
C MET A 295 -14.64 0.19 -14.93
N LYS A 296 -15.66 -0.05 -15.76
CA LYS A 296 -15.82 -1.27 -16.60
C LYS A 296 -15.81 -2.59 -15.80
N MET A 297 -16.18 -2.55 -14.52
CA MET A 297 -16.27 -3.73 -13.67
C MET A 297 -17.59 -4.48 -13.89
N ARG A 298 -17.67 -5.74 -13.43
CA ARG A 298 -18.91 -6.54 -13.51
C ARG A 298 -20.02 -6.03 -12.57
N SER A 299 -19.65 -5.38 -11.47
CA SER A 299 -20.58 -4.91 -10.43
C SER A 299 -21.33 -3.65 -10.86
N SER A 300 -22.66 -3.63 -10.72
CA SER A 300 -23.50 -2.45 -10.97
C SER A 300 -23.54 -1.45 -9.80
N LYS A 301 -22.85 -1.74 -8.68
CA LYS A 301 -22.84 -0.87 -7.51
C LYS A 301 -22.16 0.47 -7.79
N THR A 302 -22.51 1.46 -6.99
CA THR A 302 -21.88 2.78 -6.99
C THR A 302 -21.04 2.98 -5.75
N ILE A 303 -19.94 3.72 -5.87
CA ILE A 303 -19.04 4.06 -4.76
C ILE A 303 -18.79 5.57 -4.70
N PRO A 304 -18.59 6.15 -3.50
CA PRO A 304 -18.22 7.55 -3.36
C PRO A 304 -16.72 7.73 -3.62
N VAL A 305 -16.40 8.53 -4.64
CA VAL A 305 -15.03 8.98 -4.94
C VAL A 305 -14.94 10.46 -4.60
N ARG A 306 -13.85 10.84 -3.94
CA ARG A 306 -13.57 12.23 -3.58
C ARG A 306 -13.54 13.09 -4.84
N ALA A 307 -14.15 14.26 -4.73
CA ALA A 307 -14.15 15.28 -5.76
C ALA A 307 -13.67 16.61 -5.16
N LEU A 308 -12.96 17.38 -5.98
CA LEU A 308 -12.33 18.62 -5.58
C LEU A 308 -13.02 19.78 -6.28
N LEU A 309 -13.68 20.66 -5.52
CA LEU A 309 -14.33 21.86 -6.05
C LEU A 309 -13.64 23.12 -5.52
N CYS A 310 -13.50 24.14 -6.38
CA CYS A 310 -12.71 25.32 -6.07
C CYS A 310 -13.48 26.43 -5.31
N SER A 311 -14.81 26.32 -5.20
CA SER A 311 -15.67 27.36 -4.60
C SER A 311 -17.07 26.86 -4.26
N TYR A 312 -17.76 27.56 -3.35
CA TYR A 312 -19.19 27.39 -3.10
C TYR A 312 -20.04 27.68 -4.34
N LYS A 313 -19.62 28.63 -5.18
CA LYS A 313 -20.27 28.89 -6.47
C LYS A 313 -20.27 27.65 -7.36
N CYS A 314 -19.15 26.93 -7.45
CA CYS A 314 -19.11 25.66 -8.18
C CYS A 314 -20.04 24.63 -7.55
N LEU A 315 -20.03 24.48 -6.22
CA LEU A 315 -20.88 23.53 -5.51
C LEU A 315 -22.40 23.81 -5.61
N ASN A 316 -22.79 25.08 -5.67
CA ASN A 316 -24.17 25.53 -5.78
C ASN A 316 -24.62 25.66 -7.25
N THR A 317 -23.77 25.29 -8.23
CA THR A 317 -24.17 25.29 -9.64
C THR A 317 -25.13 24.13 -9.89
N ASP A 318 -26.30 24.42 -10.46
CA ASP A 318 -27.26 23.37 -10.80
C ASP A 318 -26.73 22.41 -11.87
N GLY A 319 -27.21 21.16 -11.84
CA GLY A 319 -27.02 20.18 -12.91
C GLY A 319 -25.75 19.33 -12.83
N HIS A 320 -24.95 19.41 -11.75
CA HIS A 320 -23.80 18.52 -11.53
C HIS A 320 -24.08 17.41 -10.51
N SER A 321 -23.23 16.37 -10.50
CA SER A 321 -23.36 15.18 -9.63
C SER A 321 -22.37 15.16 -8.45
N TYR A 322 -21.94 16.34 -7.98
CA TYR A 322 -21.08 16.49 -6.82
C TYR A 322 -21.91 16.85 -5.58
N TYR A 323 -21.61 16.19 -4.47
CA TYR A 323 -22.33 16.36 -3.20
C TYR A 323 -21.34 16.70 -2.08
N ALA A 324 -21.67 17.71 -1.28
CA ALA A 324 -20.92 18.02 -0.08
C ALA A 324 -21.07 16.89 0.96
N VAL A 325 -19.98 16.54 1.64
CA VAL A 325 -20.02 15.64 2.79
C VAL A 325 -20.07 16.49 4.04
N ALA A 326 -21.13 16.36 4.84
CA ALA A 326 -21.18 16.97 6.15
C ALA A 326 -20.06 16.40 7.02
N THR A 327 -19.10 17.23 7.42
CA THR A 327 -18.19 16.90 8.51
C THR A 327 -19.03 16.85 9.79
N ARG A 328 -19.42 15.63 10.22
CA ARG A 328 -20.08 15.42 11.51
C ARG A 328 -19.14 15.64 12.67
#